data_AF-A0A537V7N5-F1
#
_entry.id   AF-A0A537V7N5-F1
#
_cell.length_a   1.000
_cell.length_b   1.000
_cell.length_c   1.000
_cell.angle_alpha   90.00
_cell.angle_beta   90.00
_cell.angle_gamma   90.00
#
_symmetry.space_group_name_H-M   'P 1'
#
loop_
_entity.id
_entity.type
_entity.pdbx_description
1 polymer ?
#
loop_
_entity_poly.entity_id
_entity_poly.type
_entity_poly.pdbx_seq_one_letter_code
_entity_poly.pdbx_strand_id
1 'polypeptide(L)' 'MLRPCGELSLADALADPLIHALMLADAVDPAELRALMRETARRMELGSYGAQSISMRAAPAADQH' A
#
# COMPACT_ATOMS: atom_id res chain seq x y z
N MET A 1 -16.53 -27.35 0.83
CA MET A 1 -15.17 -26.77 0.76
C MET A 1 -15.31 -25.27 1.00
N LEU A 2 -14.96 -24.79 2.19
CA LEU A 2 -14.88 -23.35 2.47
C LEU A 2 -13.70 -22.82 1.67
N ARG A 3 -13.95 -21.92 0.71
CA ARG A 3 -12.85 -21.20 0.05
C ARG A 3 -12.03 -20.52 1.14
N PRO A 4 -10.69 -20.57 1.10
CA PRO A 4 -9.90 -19.75 2.00
C PRO A 4 -10.41 -18.32 1.84
N CYS A 5 -10.73 -17.67 2.96
CA CYS A 5 -11.05 -16.25 2.97
C CYS A 5 -9.79 -15.54 2.50
N GLY A 6 -9.67 -15.36 1.18
CA GLY A 6 -8.60 -14.56 0.60
C GLY A 6 -8.68 -13.15 1.15
N GLU A 7 -7.54 -12.50 1.31
CA GLU A 7 -7.53 -11.10 1.72
C GLU A 7 -8.41 -10.29 0.77
N LEU A 8 -9.39 -9.61 1.35
CA LEU A 8 -10.32 -8.77 0.61
C LEU A 8 -9.54 -7.57 0.09
N SER A 9 -9.51 -7.36 -1.22
CA SER A 9 -8.85 -6.18 -1.75
C SER A 9 -9.65 -4.93 -1.39
N LEU A 10 -8.97 -3.78 -1.27
CA LEU A 10 -9.65 -2.50 -1.07
C LEU A 10 -10.66 -2.20 -2.19
N ALA A 11 -10.38 -2.64 -3.42
CA ALA A 11 -11.31 -2.48 -4.53
C ALA A 11 -12.60 -3.29 -4.32
N ASP A 12 -12.47 -4.53 -3.83
CA ASP A 12 -13.60 -5.40 -3.53
C ASP A 12 -14.42 -4.85 -2.35
N ALA A 13 -13.75 -4.38 -1.29
CA ALA A 13 -14.40 -3.76 -0.15
C ALA A 13 -15.23 -2.52 -0.55
N LEU A 14 -14.69 -1.70 -1.44
CA LEU A 14 -15.38 -0.48 -1.90
C LEU A 14 -16.43 -0.75 -2.99
N ALA A 15 -16.51 -1.97 -3.51
CA ALA A 15 -17.59 -2.41 -4.38
C ALA A 15 -18.76 -3.01 -3.57
N ASP A 16 -18.57 -3.28 -2.28
CA ASP A 16 -19.60 -3.81 -1.40
C ASP A 16 -20.64 -2.73 -1.06
N PRO A 17 -21.94 -2.96 -1.36
CA PRO A 17 -23.00 -1.99 -1.09
C PRO A 17 -23.22 -1.67 0.39
N LEU A 18 -22.98 -2.62 1.31
CA LEU A 18 -23.11 -2.40 2.74
C LEU A 18 -21.97 -1.52 3.26
N ILE A 19 -20.74 -1.77 2.80
CA ILE A 19 -19.60 -0.91 3.12
C ILE A 19 -19.86 0.50 2.60
N HIS A 20 -20.36 0.63 1.37
CA HIS A 20 -20.70 1.91 0.78
C HIS A 20 -21.80 2.66 1.57
N ALA A 21 -22.83 1.95 2.04
CA ALA A 21 -23.88 2.52 2.87
C ALA A 21 -23.36 3.00 4.24
N LEU A 22 -22.46 2.23 4.86
CA LEU A 22 -21.81 2.61 6.12
C LEU A 22 -20.98 3.88 5.95
N MET A 23 -20.15 3.93 4.90
CA MET A 23 -19.33 5.10 4.58
C MET A 23 -20.17 6.35 4.38
N LEU A 24 -21.29 6.24 3.64
CA LEU A 24 -22.22 7.36 3.45
C LEU A 24 -22.84 7.82 4.78
N ALA A 25 -23.22 6.90 5.66
CA ALA A 25 -23.76 7.22 6.97
C ALA A 25 -22.74 7.98 7.84
N ASP A 26 -21.45 7.68 7.67
CA ASP A 26 -20.34 8.33 8.36
C ASP A 26 -19.75 9.53 7.58
N ALA A 27 -20.42 9.97 6.52
CA ALA A 27 -19.99 11.07 5.64
C ALA A 27 -18.57 10.89 5.03
N VAL A 28 -18.17 9.65 4.77
CA VAL A 28 -16.91 9.29 4.12
C VAL A 28 -17.12 9.14 2.62
N ASP A 29 -16.35 9.88 1.81
CA ASP A 29 -16.33 9.73 0.34
C ASP A 29 -15.41 8.55 -0.07
N PRO A 30 -15.93 7.51 -0.74
CA PRO A 30 -15.14 6.40 -1.25
C PRO A 30 -14.05 6.80 -2.26
N ALA A 31 -14.28 7.85 -3.05
CA ALA A 31 -13.30 8.33 -4.01
C ALA A 31 -12.10 8.98 -3.30
N GLU A 32 -12.37 9.78 -2.27
CA GLU A 32 -11.35 10.41 -1.44
C GLU A 32 -10.52 9.36 -0.69
N LEU A 33 -11.18 8.36 -0.08
CA LEU A 33 -10.49 7.27 0.61
C LEU A 33 -9.57 6.49 -0.34
N ARG A 34 -10.01 6.21 -1.58
CA ARG A 34 -9.16 5.57 -2.59
C ARG A 34 -7.94 6.43 -2.94
N ALA A 35 -8.11 7.74 -3.10
CA ALA A 35 -7.02 8.63 -3.41
C ALA A 35 -5.98 8.66 -2.28
N LEU A 36 -6.45 8.76 -1.02
CA LEU A 36 -5.60 8.75 0.17
C LEU A 36 -4.80 7.45 0.28
N MET A 37 -5.44 6.29 0.06
CA MET A 37 -4.77 4.99 0.11
C MET A 37 -3.71 4.83 -0.98
N ARG A 38 -3.98 5.29 -2.21
CA ARG A 38 -2.98 5.28 -3.29
C ARG A 38 -1.79 6.17 -2.98
N GLU A 39 -2.03 7.36 -2.46
CA GLU A 39 -0.96 8.28 -2.07
C GLU A 39 -0.13 7.71 -0.92
N THR A 40 -0.78 7.07 0.06
CA THR A 40 -0.09 6.41 1.18
C THR A 40 0.77 5.25 0.68
N ALA A 41 0.24 4.40 -0.20
CA ALA A 41 1.00 3.31 -0.83
C ALA A 41 2.22 3.84 -1.60
N ARG A 42 2.02 4.89 -2.43
CA ARG A 42 3.10 5.56 -3.16
C ARG A 42 4.18 6.09 -2.22
N ARG A 43 3.82 6.71 -1.10
CA ARG A 43 4.79 7.19 -0.10
C ARG A 43 5.56 6.06 0.55
N MET A 44 4.91 4.94 0.86
CA MET A 44 5.58 3.75 1.41
C MET A 44 6.57 3.15 0.41
N GLU A 45 6.20 3.07 -0.87
CA GLU A 45 7.12 2.66 -1.94
C GLU A 45 8.33 3.59 -2.04
N LEU A 46 8.11 4.90 -2.12
CA LEU A 46 9.18 5.90 -2.21
C LEU A 46 10.09 5.92 -0.97
N GLY A 47 9.51 5.79 0.23
CA GLY A 47 10.27 5.67 1.47
C GLY A 47 11.10 4.38 1.53
N SER A 48 10.60 3.29 0.94
CA SER A 48 11.32 2.02 0.81
C SER A 48 12.53 2.14 -0.15
N TYR A 49 12.40 2.88 -1.26
CA TYR A 49 13.52 3.18 -2.16
C TYR A 49 14.60 4.05 -1.49
N GLY A 50 14.22 4.97 -0.60
CA GLY A 50 15.15 5.77 0.18
C GLY A 50 16.04 4.94 1.12
N ALA A 51 15.49 3.92 1.78
CA ALA A 51 16.27 3.04 2.66
C ALA A 51 17.21 2.09 1.88
N GLN A 52 16.82 1.64 0.69
CA GLN A 52 17.61 0.70 -0.12
C GLN A 52 18.74 1.37 -0.93
N SER A 53 18.64 2.67 -1.22
CA SER A 53 19.64 3.41 -2.02
C SER A 53 20.92 3.76 -1.25
N ILE A 54 20.90 3.72 0.09
CA ILE A 54 22.08 4.03 0.93
C ILE A 54 23.00 2.79 1.07
N SER A 55 22.53 1.59 0.75
CA SER A 55 23.27 0.32 0.91
C SER A 55 24.11 -0.11 -0.31
N MET A 56 24.53 0.81 -1.18
CA MET A 56 25.34 0.50 -2.38
C MET A 56 26.62 1.33 -2.53
N ARG A 57 27.09 2.01 -1.47
CA ARG A 57 28.35 2.76 -1.50
C ARG A 57 29.26 2.44 -0.32
N ALA A 58 29.56 1.16 -0.13
CA ALA A 58 30.67 0.71 0.73
C ALA A 58 31.22 -0.64 0.23
N ALA A 59 31.84 -0.63 -0.93
CA ALA A 59 32.80 -1.67 -1.31
C ALA A 59 33.87 -1.08 -2.23
N PRO A 60 35.02 -0.63 -1.71
CA PRO A 60 36.25 -0.83 -2.44
C PRO A 60 36.69 -2.27 -2.21
N ALA A 61 36.62 -3.05 -3.28
CA ALA A 61 37.32 -4.32 -3.39
C ALA A 61 38.84 -4.09 -3.44
N ALA A 62 39.56 -5.19 -3.18
CA ALA A 62 40.96 -5.46 -3.50
C ALA A 62 42.01 -5.08 -2.44
N ASP A 63 42.22 -6.05 -1.55
CA ASP A 63 43.50 -6.76 -1.33
C ASP A 63 44.59 -6.57 -2.43
N GLN A 64 45.86 -6.71 -2.00
CA GLN A 64 47.09 -7.02 -2.78
C GLN A 64 47.99 -5.85 -3.23
N HIS A 65 48.92 -5.42 -2.36
CA HIS A 65 50.36 -5.80 -2.40
C HIS A 65 51.21 -4.99 -1.40
#